data_AF-A0A357CC66-F1
#
_entry.id   AF-A0A357CC66-F1
#
_cell.length_a   1.000
_cell.length_b   1.000
_cell.length_c   1.000
_cell.angle_alpha   90.00
_cell.angle_beta   90.00
_cell.angle_gamma   90.00
#
_symmetry.space_group_name_H-M   'P 1'
#
loop_
_entity.id
_entity.type
_entity.pdbx_description
1 polymer ?
#
loop_
_entity_poly.entity_id
_entity_poly.type
_entity_poly.pdbx_seq_one_letter_code
_entity_poly.pdbx_strand_id
1 'polypeptide(L)'
;SGTRVLLDWLLTREQIDPAAIFGYETEEYTHLAVAAAVSAGSVDAGIGIYAAAAALDLDFIPIGSEWYDLIIPAVIFDSAMIGALREVLADESFKQEIVGLGGYSVEQTGALRWTT
;
A
#
# COMPACT_ATOMS: atom_id res chain seq x y z
N SER A 1 6.51 -8.16 -6.87
CA SER A 1 6.20 -7.20 -5.78
C SER A 1 5.17 -7.81 -4.82
N GLY A 2 4.89 -7.19 -3.67
CA GLY A 2 3.75 -7.60 -2.81
C GLY A 2 2.42 -7.55 -3.56
N THR A 3 2.24 -6.59 -4.47
CA THR A 3 1.05 -6.50 -5.33
C THR A 3 0.89 -7.66 -6.30
N ARG A 4 1.99 -8.22 -6.86
CA ARG A 4 1.92 -9.43 -7.69
C ARG A 4 1.47 -10.64 -6.89
N VAL A 5 2.04 -10.82 -5.69
CA VAL A 5 1.63 -11.90 -4.78
C VAL A 5 0.15 -11.78 -4.42
N LEU A 6 -0.33 -10.56 -4.14
CA LEU A 6 -1.75 -10.30 -3.88
C LEU A 6 -2.63 -10.63 -5.09
N LEU A 7 -2.23 -10.19 -6.29
CA LEU A 7 -2.96 -10.49 -7.53
C LEU A 7 -3.10 -11.99 -7.74
N ASP A 8 -2.00 -12.73 -7.72
CA ASP A 8 -1.98 -14.17 -7.99
C ASP A 8 -2.82 -14.93 -6.97
N TRP A 9 -2.78 -14.50 -5.70
CA TRP A 9 -3.62 -15.04 -4.64
C TRP A 9 -5.11 -14.76 -4.88
N LEU A 10 -5.47 -13.53 -5.26
CA LEU A 10 -6.85 -13.16 -5.59
C LEU A 10 -7.37 -13.96 -6.79
N LEU A 11 -6.59 -14.06 -7.88
CA LEU A 11 -6.96 -14.85 -9.06
C LEU A 11 -7.20 -16.32 -8.71
N THR A 12 -6.31 -16.90 -7.90
CA THR A 12 -6.47 -18.28 -7.42
C THR A 12 -7.75 -18.44 -6.59
N ARG A 13 -8.02 -17.49 -5.68
CA ARG A 13 -9.21 -17.52 -4.82
C ARG A 13 -10.51 -17.42 -5.62
N GLU A 14 -10.53 -16.58 -6.65
CA GLU A 14 -11.68 -16.37 -7.54
C GLU A 14 -11.73 -17.37 -8.71
N GLN A 15 -10.80 -18.34 -8.76
CA GLN A 15 -10.69 -19.36 -9.83
C GLN A 15 -10.56 -18.77 -11.24
N ILE A 16 -9.87 -17.63 -11.35
CA ILE A 16 -9.57 -16.97 -12.63
C ILE A 16 -8.21 -17.46 -13.11
N ASP A 17 -8.17 -18.02 -14.32
CA ASP A 17 -6.92 -18.41 -14.97
C ASP A 17 -6.15 -17.15 -15.40
N PRO A 18 -4.92 -16.91 -14.89
CA PRO A 18 -4.14 -15.76 -15.31
C PRO A 18 -3.84 -15.72 -16.82
N ALA A 19 -3.80 -16.88 -17.48
CA ALA A 19 -3.61 -16.94 -18.94
C ALA A 19 -4.80 -16.34 -19.72
N ALA A 20 -5.96 -16.19 -19.08
CA ALA A 20 -7.11 -15.50 -19.67
C ALA A 20 -7.01 -13.96 -19.58
N ILE A 21 -6.02 -13.43 -18.87
CA ILE A 21 -5.81 -11.99 -18.70
C ILE A 21 -4.78 -11.51 -19.72
N PHE A 22 -5.23 -10.69 -20.67
CA PHE A 22 -4.34 -10.05 -21.64
C PHE A 22 -3.37 -9.11 -20.91
N GLY A 23 -2.07 -9.31 -21.13
CA GLY A 23 -1.02 -8.50 -20.49
C GLY A 23 -0.67 -8.92 -19.06
N TYR A 24 -1.08 -10.10 -18.58
CA TYR A 24 -0.72 -10.58 -17.24
C TYR A 24 0.79 -10.65 -16.96
N GLU A 25 1.58 -10.92 -18.00
CA GLU A 25 3.05 -10.93 -17.93
C GLU A 25 3.67 -9.53 -18.19
N THR A 26 2.85 -8.51 -18.43
CA THR A 26 3.30 -7.13 -18.57
C THR A 26 3.44 -6.51 -17.19
N GLU A 27 4.68 -6.34 -16.75
CA GLU A 27 5.01 -5.81 -15.44
C GLU A 27 5.73 -4.46 -15.53
N GLU A 28 5.52 -3.63 -14.52
CA GLU A 28 6.22 -2.38 -14.31
C GLU A 28 6.87 -2.37 -12.93
N TYR A 29 8.01 -1.68 -12.82
CA TYR A 29 8.84 -1.72 -11.61
C TYR A 29 8.33 -0.82 -10.48
N THR A 30 7.44 0.13 -10.78
CA THR A 30 6.93 1.08 -9.79
C THR A 30 5.44 1.33 -10.00
N HIS A 31 4.72 1.66 -8.92
CA HIS A 31 3.31 2.03 -9.01
C HIS A 31 3.07 3.24 -9.92
N LEU A 32 4.01 4.19 -9.94
CA LEU A 32 3.91 5.36 -10.80
C LEU A 32 4.08 4.99 -12.29
N ALA A 33 4.94 4.02 -12.61
CA ALA A 33 5.09 3.53 -13.98
C ALA A 33 3.83 2.79 -14.46
N VAL A 34 3.19 1.98 -13.60
CA VAL A 34 1.87 1.39 -13.89
C VAL A 34 0.84 2.47 -14.19
N ALA A 35 0.73 3.47 -13.31
CA ALA A 35 -0.22 4.57 -13.48
C ALA A 35 0.07 5.37 -14.76
N ALA A 36 1.34 5.62 -15.08
CA ALA A 36 1.73 6.30 -16.32
C ALA A 36 1.34 5.51 -17.57
N ALA A 37 1.47 4.19 -17.56
CA ALA A 37 1.07 3.33 -18.67
C ALA A 37 -0.45 3.37 -18.93
N VAL A 38 -1.26 3.39 -17.86
CA VAL A 38 -2.72 3.55 -17.94
C VAL A 38 -3.08 4.95 -18.45
N SER A 39 -2.47 6.00 -17.88
CA SER A 39 -2.69 7.39 -18.28
C SER A 39 -2.33 7.65 -19.75
N ALA A 40 -1.29 6.99 -20.26
CA ALA A 40 -0.89 7.06 -21.65
C ALA A 40 -1.78 6.25 -22.61
N GLY A 41 -2.69 5.41 -22.09
CA GLY A 41 -3.53 4.51 -22.88
C GLY A 41 -2.79 3.30 -23.46
N SER A 42 -1.61 2.97 -22.95
CA SER A 42 -0.84 1.79 -23.38
C SER A 42 -1.45 0.49 -22.83
N VAL A 43 -2.19 0.58 -21.73
CA VAL A 43 -2.93 -0.51 -21.09
C VAL A 43 -4.27 0.02 -20.58
N ASP A 44 -5.27 -0.85 -20.44
CA ASP A 44 -6.61 -0.46 -19.97
C ASP A 44 -6.70 -0.33 -18.44
N ALA A 45 -5.90 -1.12 -17.71
CA ALA A 45 -5.87 -1.13 -16.25
C ALA A 45 -4.53 -1.68 -15.74
N GLY A 46 -4.21 -1.42 -14.47
CA GLY A 46 -3.04 -1.97 -13.81
C GLY A 46 -3.19 -1.96 -12.29
N ILE A 47 -2.41 -2.82 -11.60
CA ILE A 47 -2.43 -2.88 -10.14
C ILE A 47 -1.39 -1.94 -9.54
N GLY A 48 -1.86 -1.05 -8.67
CA GLY A 48 -1.03 -0.10 -7.95
C GLY A 48 -1.69 0.38 -6.67
N ILE A 49 -1.01 1.34 -6.01
CA ILE A 49 -1.53 1.99 -4.81
C ILE A 49 -2.33 3.24 -5.16
N TYR A 50 -3.25 3.61 -4.27
CA TYR A 50 -4.11 4.80 -4.43
C TYR A 50 -3.29 6.07 -4.73
N ALA A 51 -2.20 6.31 -4.00
CA ALA A 51 -1.37 7.49 -4.17
C ALA A 51 -0.83 7.66 -5.60
N ALA A 52 -0.52 6.57 -6.30
CA ALA A 52 -0.04 6.64 -7.68
C ALA A 52 -1.16 6.98 -8.69
N ALA A 53 -2.36 6.43 -8.47
CA ALA A 53 -3.53 6.78 -9.28
C ALA A 53 -3.93 8.25 -9.07
N ALA A 54 -3.98 8.71 -7.82
CA ALA A 54 -4.29 10.09 -7.48
C ALA A 54 -3.28 11.08 -8.07
N ALA A 55 -1.98 10.73 -8.11
CA ALA A 55 -0.95 11.58 -8.68
C ALA A 55 -1.10 11.84 -10.19
N LEU A 56 -1.80 10.97 -10.91
CA LEU A 56 -2.05 11.07 -12.36
C LEU A 56 -3.54 11.24 -12.71
N ASP A 57 -4.37 11.60 -11.72
CA ASP A 57 -5.82 11.83 -11.88
C ASP A 57 -6.56 10.65 -12.53
N LEU A 58 -6.21 9.43 -12.12
CA LEU A 58 -6.82 8.20 -12.61
C LEU A 58 -7.91 7.70 -11.66
N ASP A 59 -8.93 7.06 -12.25
CA ASP A 59 -9.91 6.29 -11.49
C ASP A 59 -9.21 5.16 -10.71
N PHE A 60 -9.68 4.90 -9.49
CA PHE A 60 -9.12 3.86 -8.62
C PHE A 60 -10.21 2.95 -8.07
N ILE A 61 -10.05 1.64 -8.30
CA ILE A 61 -10.94 0.60 -7.77
C ILE A 61 -10.20 -0.13 -6.63
N PRO A 62 -10.63 0.02 -5.36
CA PRO A 62 -9.97 -0.63 -4.24
C PRO A 62 -10.22 -2.15 -4.24
N ILE A 63 -9.13 -2.93 -4.21
CA ILE A 63 -9.17 -4.40 -4.14
C ILE A 63 -8.74 -4.96 -2.77
N GLY A 64 -8.15 -4.12 -1.91
CA GLY A 64 -7.66 -4.50 -0.60
C GLY A 64 -6.89 -3.37 0.08
N SER A 65 -6.46 -3.64 1.32
CA SER A 65 -5.62 -2.74 2.12
C SER A 65 -4.35 -3.47 2.54
N GLU A 66 -3.24 -2.75 2.60
CA GLU A 66 -1.95 -3.24 3.06
C GLU A 66 -1.57 -2.52 4.36
N TRP A 67 -1.15 -3.28 5.37
CA TRP A 67 -0.68 -2.73 6.63
C TRP A 67 0.84 -2.52 6.58
N TYR A 68 1.28 -1.34 7.02
CA TYR A 68 2.70 -1.05 7.20
C TYR A 68 3.04 -1.07 8.69
N ASP A 69 3.85 -2.06 9.08
CA ASP A 69 4.33 -2.20 10.46
C ASP A 69 5.80 -1.74 10.58
N LEU A 70 6.13 -1.11 11.71
CA LEU A 70 7.50 -0.76 12.06
C LEU A 70 8.10 -1.86 12.95
N ILE A 71 9.16 -2.50 12.48
CA ILE A 71 9.88 -3.51 13.25
C ILE A 71 10.95 -2.82 14.09
N ILE A 72 10.82 -2.93 15.42
CA ILE A 72 11.73 -2.31 16.38
C ILE A 72 12.42 -3.41 17.19
N PRO A 73 13.77 -3.46 17.23
CA PRO A 73 14.49 -4.37 18.11
C PRO A 73 14.12 -4.14 19.57
N ALA A 74 13.77 -5.20 20.30
CA ALA A 74 13.31 -5.11 21.69
C ALA A 74 14.30 -4.36 22.60
N VAL A 75 15.60 -4.51 22.36
CA VAL A 75 16.68 -3.86 23.12
C VAL A 75 16.68 -2.34 23.07
N ILE A 76 16.01 -1.73 22.08
CA ILE A 76 15.89 -0.26 21.96
C ILE A 76 14.45 0.24 22.15
N PHE A 77 13.49 -0.64 22.44
CA PHE A 77 12.08 -0.30 22.48
C PHE A 77 11.76 0.79 23.52
N ASP A 78 12.41 0.74 24.69
CA ASP A 78 12.26 1.73 25.76
C ASP A 78 13.24 2.91 25.66
N SER A 79 13.95 3.04 24.54
CA SER A 79 14.84 4.18 24.32
C SER A 79 14.05 5.47 24.10
N ALA A 80 14.64 6.61 24.48
CA ALA A 80 14.03 7.92 24.26
C ALA A 80 13.69 8.19 22.79
N MET A 81 14.50 7.66 21.85
CA MET A 81 14.26 7.78 20.41
C MET A 81 12.96 7.08 19.98
N ILE A 82 12.72 5.85 20.46
CA ILE A 82 11.48 5.13 20.17
C ILE A 82 10.29 5.73 20.92
N GLY A 83 10.51 6.26 22.13
CA GLY A 83 9.52 7.06 22.85
C GLY A 83 9.01 8.24 22.02
N ALA A 84 9.92 9.07 21.49
CA ALA A 84 9.57 10.21 20.65
C ALA A 84 8.83 9.80 19.36
N LEU A 85 9.25 8.71 18.70
CA LEU A 85 8.53 8.18 17.55
C LEU A 85 7.09 7.77 17.92
N ARG A 86 6.89 7.09 19.04
CA ARG A 86 5.57 6.66 19.51
C ARG A 86 4.67 7.85 19.86
N GLU A 87 5.23 8.92 20.41
CA GLU A 87 4.50 10.17 20.65
C GLU A 87 3.98 10.76 19.33
N VAL A 88 4.82 10.83 18.29
CA VAL A 88 4.39 11.32 16.96
C VAL A 88 3.31 10.43 16.35
N LEU A 89 3.46 9.09 16.41
CA LEU A 89 2.46 8.17 15.89
C LEU A 89 1.12 8.23 16.64
N ALA A 90 1.13 8.65 17.91
CA ALA A 90 -0.06 8.84 18.72
C ALA A 90 -0.72 10.21 18.50
N ASP A 91 -0.01 11.19 17.95
CA ASP A 91 -0.48 12.56 17.76
C ASP A 91 -1.61 12.65 16.73
N GLU A 92 -2.69 13.32 17.11
CA GLU A 92 -3.90 13.43 16.28
C GLU A 92 -3.69 14.36 15.07
N SER A 93 -2.85 15.40 15.19
CA SER A 93 -2.58 16.28 14.05
C SER A 93 -1.78 15.55 12.98
N PHE A 94 -0.80 14.73 13.38
CA PHE A 94 -0.05 13.86 12.48
C PHE A 94 -0.97 12.83 11.78
N LYS A 95 -1.88 12.20 12.51
CA LYS A 95 -2.87 11.27 11.91
C LYS A 95 -3.78 11.98 10.92
N GLN A 96 -4.20 13.22 11.20
CA GLN A 96 -5.01 14.02 10.27
C GLN A 96 -4.24 14.35 8.99
N GLU A 97 -2.95 14.66 9.09
CA GLU A 97 -2.08 14.86 7.92
C GLU A 97 -2.03 13.60 7.04
N ILE A 98 -1.87 12.41 7.65
CA ILE A 98 -1.90 11.13 6.91
C ILE A 98 -3.23 10.93 6.19
N VAL A 99 -4.36 11.15 6.88
CA VAL A 99 -5.70 11.04 6.26
C VAL A 99 -5.84 12.04 5.10
N GLY A 100 -5.28 13.23 5.26
CA GLY A 100 -5.26 14.28 4.24
C GLY A 100 -4.49 13.91 2.96
N LEU A 101 -3.54 12.97 3.02
CA LEU A 101 -2.87 12.44 1.82
C LEU A 101 -3.79 11.57 0.95
N GLY A 102 -4.90 11.07 1.52
CA GLY A 102 -5.85 10.21 0.83
C GLY A 102 -5.34 8.77 0.67
N GLY A 103 -6.26 7.80 0.73
CA GLY A 103 -5.93 6.37 0.55
C GLY A 103 -5.20 5.70 1.72
N TYR A 104 -4.99 6.42 2.84
CA TYR A 104 -4.41 5.88 4.07
C TYR A 104 -5.44 5.84 5.20
N SER A 105 -5.37 4.79 6.03
CA SER A 105 -6.13 4.66 7.28
C SER A 105 -5.19 4.81 8.47
N VAL A 106 -5.68 5.40 9.55
CA VAL A 106 -4.95 5.58 10.81
C VAL A 106 -5.49 4.72 11.96
N GLU A 107 -6.36 3.76 11.66
CA GLU A 107 -7.06 2.91 12.66
C GLU A 107 -6.13 2.19 13.64
N GLN A 108 -4.92 1.84 13.21
CA GLN A 108 -3.95 1.08 13.99
C GLN A 108 -2.62 1.83 14.16
N THR A 109 -2.55 3.11 13.76
CA THR A 109 -1.31 3.88 13.81
C THR A 109 -0.84 4.02 15.25
N GLY A 110 0.42 3.63 15.50
CA GLY A 110 1.04 3.64 16.84
C GLY A 110 0.67 2.45 17.73
N ALA A 111 -0.16 1.51 17.26
CA ALA A 111 -0.51 0.32 18.03
C ALA A 111 0.63 -0.70 18.06
N LEU A 112 0.91 -1.27 19.23
CA LEU A 112 1.83 -2.41 19.35
C LEU A 112 1.11 -3.69 18.90
N ARG A 113 1.51 -4.23 17.74
CA ARG A 113 0.85 -5.38 17.11
C ARG A 113 1.41 -6.74 17.55
N TRP A 114 2.72 -6.79 17.86
CA TRP A 114 3.41 -8.02 18.21
C TRP A 114 4.61 -7.76 19.12
N THR A 115 4.90 -8.70 20.02
CA THR A 115 6.12 -8.74 20.84
C THR A 115 6.57 -10.20 20.99
N THR A 116 7.88 -10.43 21.07
CA THR A 116 8.52 -11.76 21.16
C THR A 116 9.23 -11.94 22.47
#